data_AF-A0A7V3RPV6-F1
#
_entry.id   AF-A0A7V3RPV6-F1
#
_cell.length_a   1.000
_cell.length_b   1.000
_cell.length_c   1.000
_cell.angle_alpha   90.00
_cell.angle_beta   90.00
_cell.angle_gamma   90.00
#
_symmetry.space_group_name_H-M   'P 1'
#
loop_
_entity.id
_entity.type
_entity.pdbx_description
1 polymer ?
#
loop_
_entity_poly.entity_id
_entity_poly.type
_entity_poly.pdbx_seq_one_letter_code
_entity_poly.pdbx_strand_id
1 'polypeptide(L)' 'MELLTRTEAMNLLKLKPSHFSKVVNGYIHSIPPIPCVRIGRRQLFRREALETWIIEVERRCNEVHSRS' A
#
# COMPACT_ATOMS: atom_id res chain seq x y z
N MET A 1 -1.86 13.21 12.86
CA MET A 1 -1.13 12.72 11.68
C MET A 1 -0.07 11.75 12.17
N GLU A 2 -0.30 10.46 11.97
CA GLU A 2 0.62 9.39 12.39
C GLU A 2 1.47 8.92 11.20
N LEU A 3 2.79 8.91 11.38
CA LEU A 3 3.74 8.40 10.39
C LEU A 3 4.27 7.05 10.84
N LEU A 4 4.22 6.09 9.94
CA LEU A 4 4.69 4.73 10.10
C LEU A 4 6.00 4.56 9.34
N THR A 5 6.93 3.86 9.96
CA THR A 5 8.09 3.28 9.30
C THR A 5 7.63 2.21 8.30
N ARG A 6 8.55 1.83 7.42
CA ARG A 6 8.35 0.71 6.50
C ARG A 6 7.93 -0.59 7.20
N THR A 7 8.54 -0.92 8.33
CA THR A 7 8.23 -2.15 9.09
C THR A 7 6.83 -2.09 9.70
N GLU A 8 6.45 -0.94 10.26
CA GLU A 8 5.10 -0.75 10.82
C GLU A 8 4.03 -0.81 9.73
N ALA A 9 4.26 -0.17 8.58
CA ALA A 9 3.35 -0.23 7.44
C ALA A 9 3.21 -1.67 6.89
N MET A 10 4.31 -2.42 6.81
CA MET A 10 4.27 -3.85 6.44
C MET A 10 3.46 -4.68 7.43
N ASN A 11 3.66 -4.46 8.72
CA ASN A 11 2.95 -5.18 9.77
C ASN A 11 1.46 -4.85 9.78
N LEU A 12 1.10 -3.59 9.51
CA LEU A 12 -0.28 -3.16 9.35
C LEU A 12 -0.96 -3.89 8.20
N LEU A 13 -0.32 -3.93 7.03
CA LEU A 13 -0.86 -4.57 5.82
C LEU A 13 -0.66 -6.09 5.78
N LYS A 14 0.01 -6.67 6.78
CA LYS A 14 0.37 -8.10 6.85
C LYS A 14 1.14 -8.59 5.61
N LEU A 15 2.03 -7.75 5.06
CA LEU A 15 2.79 -8.04 3.85
C LEU A 15 4.23 -8.46 4.16
N LYS A 16 4.73 -9.46 3.43
CA LYS A 16 6.15 -9.82 3.42
C LYS A 16 7.00 -8.71 2.77
N PRO A 17 8.28 -8.52 3.17
CA PRO A 17 9.11 -7.42 2.69
C PRO A 17 9.24 -7.32 1.16
N SER A 18 9.38 -8.46 0.49
CA SER A 18 9.52 -8.54 -0.97
C SER A 18 8.24 -8.11 -1.69
N HIS A 19 7.08 -8.54 -1.18
CA HIS A 19 5.79 -8.14 -1.73
C HIS A 19 5.53 -6.66 -1.49
N PHE A 20 5.80 -6.17 -0.28
CA PHE A 20 5.66 -4.76 0.06
C PHE A 20 6.52 -3.85 -0.84
N SER A 21 7.78 -4.22 -1.12
CA SER A 21 8.61 -3.51 -2.12
C SER A 21 7.94 -3.43 -3.48
N LYS A 22 7.36 -4.55 -3.95
CA LYS A 22 6.71 -4.60 -5.27
C LYS A 22 5.51 -3.67 -5.33
N VAL A 23 4.67 -3.69 -4.30
CA VAL A 23 3.49 -2.83 -4.20
C VAL A 23 3.89 -1.35 -4.13
N VAL A 24 4.80 -0.98 -3.23
CA VAL A 24 5.23 0.42 -3.06
C VAL A 24 5.87 1.00 -4.32
N ASN A 25 6.59 0.17 -5.08
CA ASN A 25 7.22 0.60 -6.33
C ASN A 25 6.28 0.48 -7.56
N GLY A 26 5.04 0.04 -7.38
CA GLY A 26 4.06 -0.06 -8.47
C GLY A 26 4.31 -1.20 -9.46
N TYR A 27 5.02 -2.26 -9.05
CA TYR A 27 5.29 -3.41 -9.92
C TYR A 27 4.10 -4.37 -10.09
N ILE A 28 2.98 -4.12 -9.38
CA ILE A 28 1.79 -4.97 -9.43
C ILE A 28 0.69 -4.21 -10.17
N HIS A 29 0.43 -4.60 -11.41
CA HIS A 29 -0.44 -3.86 -12.33
C HIS A 29 -1.92 -3.82 -11.91
N SER A 30 -2.38 -4.79 -11.11
CA SER A 30 -3.78 -4.89 -10.69
C SER A 30 -4.16 -3.95 -9.53
N ILE A 31 -3.19 -3.34 -8.85
CA ILE A 31 -3.42 -2.48 -7.69
C ILE A 31 -2.60 -1.18 -7.79
N PRO A 32 -3.11 -0.06 -7.25
CA PRO A 32 -2.34 1.17 -7.20
C PRO A 32 -1.11 1.00 -6.28
N PRO A 33 -0.01 1.72 -6.52
CA PRO A 33 1.13 1.70 -5.61
C PRO A 33 0.78 2.28 -4.23
N ILE A 34 1.38 1.76 -3.17
CA ILE A 34 1.19 2.31 -1.82
C ILE A 34 1.82 3.71 -1.75
N PRO A 35 1.05 4.74 -1.31
CA PRO A 35 1.59 6.09 -1.15
C PRO A 35 2.65 6.15 -0.05
N CYS A 36 3.80 6.75 -0.35
CA CYS A 36 4.87 6.93 0.62
C CYS A 36 5.60 8.27 0.45
N VAL A 37 6.11 8.79 1.57
CA VAL A 37 7.02 9.94 1.59
C VAL A 37 8.44 9.41 1.64
N ARG A 38 9.26 9.75 0.65
CA ARG A 38 10.68 9.40 0.60
C ARG A 38 11.53 10.53 1.17
N ILE A 39 12.33 10.22 2.19
CA ILE A 39 13.30 11.14 2.78
C ILE A 39 14.66 10.47 2.69
N GLY A 40 15.39 10.76 1.60
CA GLY A 40 16.61 10.05 1.23
C GLY A 40 16.33 8.54 1.06
N ARG A 41 17.00 7.71 1.89
CA ARG A 41 16.82 6.24 1.88
C ARG A 41 15.63 5.77 2.72
N ARG A 42 15.01 6.65 3.51
CA ARG A 42 13.89 6.28 4.40
C ARG A 42 12.57 6.44 3.66
N GLN A 43 11.65 5.51 3.92
CA GLN A 43 10.27 5.58 3.47
C GLN A 43 9.36 5.67 4.69
N LEU A 44 8.55 6.72 4.73
CA LEU A 44 7.53 6.95 5.74
C LEU A 44 6.15 6.87 5.10
N PHE A 45 5.20 6.35 5.85
CA PHE A 45 3.85 6.09 5.38
C PHE A 45 2.88 6.76 6.33
N ARG A 46 1.95 7.55 5.80
CA ARG A 46 0.87 8.07 6.62
C ARG A 46 -0.13 6.96 6.89
N ARG A 47 -0.51 6.75 8.15
CA ARG A 47 -1.55 5.76 8.50
C ARG A 47 -2.82 5.98 7.69
N GLU A 48 -3.30 7.23 7.63
CA GLU A 48 -4.56 7.56 6.96
C GLU A 48 -4.50 7.30 5.43
N ALA A 49 -3.30 7.44 4.84
CA ALA A 49 -3.09 7.14 3.43
C ALA A 49 -3.08 5.63 3.16
N LEU A 50 -2.56 4.82 4.09
CA LEU A 50 -2.65 3.35 3.98
C LEU A 50 -4.08 2.86 4.10
N GLU A 51 -4.86 3.42 5.03
CA GLU A 51 -6.29 3.08 5.18
C GLU A 51 -7.09 3.44 3.93
N THR A 52 -6.87 4.63 3.37
CA THR A 52 -7.49 5.04 2.10
C THR A 52 -7.10 4.11 0.96
N TRP A 53 -5.83 3.71 0.90
CA TRP A 53 -5.33 2.77 -0.11
C TRP A 53 -6.00 1.39 0.00
N ILE A 54 -6.22 0.89 1.23
CA ILE A 54 -6.95 -0.39 1.44
C ILE A 54 -8.36 -0.30 0.85
N ILE A 55 -9.09 0.79 1.13
CA ILE A 55 -10.45 1.00 0.61
C ILE A 55 -10.46 1.04 -0.92
N GLU A 56 -9.46 1.69 -1.54
CA GLU A 56 -9.33 1.73 -3.00
C GLU A 56 -9.07 0.33 -3.59
N VAL A 57 -8.14 -0.43 -3.00
CA VAL A 57 -7.83 -1.80 -3.43
C VAL A 57 -9.04 -2.71 -3.26
N GLU A 58 -9.77 -2.60 -2.16
CA GLU A 58 -11.01 -3.35 -1.89
C GLU A 58 -12.06 -3.10 -2.98
N ARG A 59 -12.30 -1.84 -3.35
CA ARG A 59 -13.23 -1.49 -4.43
C ARG A 59 -12.83 -2.12 -5.75
N ARG A 60 -11.55 -2.05 -6.13
CA ARG A 60 -11.04 -2.66 -7.36
C ARG A 60 -11.19 -4.18 -7.37
N CYS A 61 -10.94 -4.85 -6.24
CA CYS A 61 -11.18 -6.29 -6.10
C CYS A 61 -12.66 -6.63 -6.33
N ASN A 62 -13.58 -5.82 -5.82
CA ASN A 62 -15.02 -6.04 -5.96
C ASN A 62 -15.53 -5.72 -7.39
N GLU A 63 -14.92 -4.73 -8.07
CA GLU A 63 -15.25 -4.37 -9.46
C GLU A 63 -14.89 -5.49 -10.47
N VAL A 64 -13.83 -6.26 -10.21
CA VAL A 64 -13.44 -7.38 -11.08
C VAL A 64 -14.50 -8.49 -11.10
N HIS A 65 -15.31 -8.63 -10.04
CA HIS A 65 -16.31 -9.68 -9.93
C HIS A 65 -17.69 -9.32 -10.51
N SER A 66 -17.93 -8.05 -10.87
CA SER A 66 -19.24 -7.56 -11.32
C SER A 66 -19.36 -7.39 -12.85
N ARG A 67 -18.31 -7.75 -13.60
CA ARG A 67 -18.29 -7.76 -15.08
C ARG A 67 -18.41 -9.15 -15.71
N SER A 68 -18.78 -10.16 -14.92
CA SER A 68 -19.00 -11.55 -15.36
C SER A 68 -20.48 -11.87 -15.48
#